data_AF-A0A3E0PCR1-F1
#
_entry.id   AF-A0A3E0PCR1-F1
#
_cell.length_a   1.000
_cell.length_b   1.000
_cell.length_c   1.000
_cell.angle_alpha   90.00
_cell.angle_beta   90.00
_cell.angle_gamma   90.00
#
_symmetry.space_group_name_H-M   'P 1'
#
loop_
_entity.id
_entity.type
_entity.pdbx_description
1 polymer ?
#
loop_
_entity_poly.entity_id
_entity_poly.type
_entity_poly.pdbx_seq_one_letter_code
_entity_poly.pdbx_strand_id
1 'polypeptide(L)'
;MYQQSGNFFRMPDHSAFYKVRTGMQWGKRWMIDFLVQLGRAWDSDIYWQIDESGNYSQIPLGDISVEGGSPPRWKVPRVGGHVSHRCGVDVDIYVISKDGTPTSKSFYGSTNYDLARTKELGRLILKIGKQDLEKVLIGGDDLVSYLKTKETEYGHSNVIEHDPGAMHLNHFHIRLKNKDGDKSC
;
A
#
# COMPACT_ATOMS: atom_id res chain seq x y z
N MET A 1 -20.04 9.20 4.27
CA MET A 1 -19.18 10.24 4.88
C MET A 1 -18.14 9.52 5.72
N TYR A 2 -16.84 9.79 5.57
CA TYR A 2 -15.80 9.09 6.34
C TYR A 2 -15.83 9.56 7.81
N GLN A 3 -15.51 8.66 8.74
CA GLN A 3 -15.22 9.05 10.13
C GLN A 3 -13.93 9.90 10.12
N GLN A 4 -13.92 10.98 10.90
CA GLN A 4 -12.85 11.97 10.93
C GLN A 4 -12.36 12.23 12.36
N SER A 5 -11.06 12.38 12.53
CA SER A 5 -10.39 12.78 13.77
C SER A 5 -9.27 13.77 13.42
N GLY A 6 -9.47 15.05 13.76
CA GLY A 6 -8.61 16.13 13.24
C GLY A 6 -8.57 16.15 11.71
N ASN A 7 -7.38 16.12 11.12
CA ASN A 7 -7.17 16.04 9.66
C ASN A 7 -7.02 14.59 9.14
N PHE A 8 -7.35 13.60 9.96
CA PHE A 8 -7.29 12.18 9.59
C PHE A 8 -8.68 11.63 9.32
N PHE A 9 -8.75 10.75 8.34
CA PHE A 9 -9.96 10.09 7.88
C PHE A 9 -9.76 8.59 8.01
N ARG A 10 -10.77 7.91 8.55
CA ARG A 10 -10.76 6.46 8.69
C ARG A 10 -11.12 5.80 7.37
N MET A 11 -10.27 4.92 6.89
CA MET A 11 -10.61 3.97 5.83
C MET A 11 -11.67 2.98 6.36
N PRO A 12 -12.78 2.74 5.65
CA PRO A 12 -13.71 1.67 6.01
C PRO A 12 -13.01 0.31 6.09
N ASP A 13 -13.38 -0.53 7.07
CA ASP A 13 -12.73 -1.83 7.28
C ASP A 13 -12.88 -2.75 6.05
N HIS A 14 -14.03 -2.62 5.35
CA HIS A 14 -14.40 -3.42 4.19
C HIS A 14 -15.02 -2.56 3.10
N SER A 15 -14.64 -2.85 1.86
CA SER A 15 -15.38 -2.44 0.66
C SER A 15 -15.55 -3.66 -0.26
N ALA A 16 -16.12 -3.48 -1.46
CA ALA A 16 -16.11 -4.54 -2.46
C ALA A 16 -14.69 -4.87 -2.95
N PHE A 17 -13.75 -3.91 -2.89
CA PHE A 17 -12.50 -3.95 -3.66
C PHE A 17 -11.23 -3.95 -2.81
N TYR A 18 -11.32 -3.68 -1.51
CA TYR A 18 -10.20 -3.80 -0.57
C TYR A 18 -10.66 -4.42 0.76
N LYS A 19 -9.69 -4.96 1.50
CA LYS A 19 -9.84 -5.43 2.88
C LYS A 19 -8.72 -4.87 3.75
N VAL A 20 -9.08 -4.11 4.76
CA VAL A 20 -8.12 -3.69 5.79
C VAL A 20 -7.80 -4.88 6.68
N ARG A 21 -6.50 -5.14 6.89
CA ARG A 21 -5.99 -6.29 7.65
C ARG A 21 -5.53 -5.91 9.07
N THR A 22 -5.46 -4.62 9.38
CA THR A 22 -4.88 -4.12 10.64
C THR A 22 -5.78 -3.09 11.32
N GLY A 23 -5.45 -2.69 12.54
CA GLY A 23 -6.17 -1.62 13.26
C GLY A 23 -5.71 -0.21 12.87
N MET A 24 -4.69 -0.07 12.03
CA MET A 24 -4.08 1.22 11.69
C MET A 24 -4.60 1.71 10.34
N GLN A 25 -5.78 2.32 10.34
CA GLN A 25 -6.50 2.63 9.10
C GLN A 25 -6.86 4.11 8.94
N TRP A 26 -6.13 4.98 9.64
CA TRP A 26 -6.36 6.42 9.59
C TRP A 26 -5.34 7.08 8.68
N GLY A 27 -5.81 7.82 7.69
CA GLY A 27 -4.97 8.47 6.69
C GLY A 27 -5.37 9.91 6.44
N LYS A 28 -4.51 10.66 5.76
CA LYS A 28 -4.90 11.95 5.18
C LYS A 28 -5.95 11.73 4.10
N ARG A 29 -6.78 12.73 3.83
CA ARG A 29 -7.89 12.57 2.88
C ARG A 29 -7.43 12.06 1.51
N TRP A 30 -6.35 12.64 0.98
CA TRP A 30 -5.81 12.23 -0.32
C TRP A 30 -5.18 10.83 -0.31
N MET A 31 -4.68 10.35 0.84
CA MET A 31 -4.25 8.95 0.98
C MET A 31 -5.45 8.01 0.89
N ILE A 32 -6.54 8.32 1.60
CA ILE A 32 -7.78 7.54 1.51
C ILE A 32 -8.35 7.57 0.09
N ASP A 33 -8.39 8.74 -0.55
CA ASP A 33 -8.88 8.87 -1.93
C ASP A 33 -7.98 8.14 -2.94
N PHE A 34 -6.66 8.08 -2.72
CA PHE A 34 -5.74 7.26 -3.50
C PHE A 34 -6.08 5.77 -3.37
N LEU A 35 -6.24 5.27 -2.15
CA LEU A 35 -6.55 3.85 -1.89
C LEU A 35 -7.91 3.44 -2.46
N VAL A 36 -8.90 4.33 -2.40
CA VAL A 36 -10.22 4.09 -3.00
C VAL A 36 -10.15 4.04 -4.53
N GLN A 37 -9.37 4.93 -5.14
CA GLN A 37 -9.13 4.89 -6.59
C GLN A 37 -8.37 3.63 -7.00
N LEU A 38 -7.37 3.24 -6.22
CA LEU A 38 -6.61 1.99 -6.43
C LEU A 38 -7.53 0.77 -6.40
N GLY A 39 -8.37 0.70 -5.37
CA GLY A 39 -9.38 -0.35 -5.24
C GLY A 39 -10.35 -0.41 -6.42
N ARG A 40 -10.90 0.73 -6.86
CA ARG A 40 -11.78 0.77 -8.03
C ARG A 40 -11.10 0.36 -9.34
N ALA A 41 -9.82 0.72 -9.50
CA ALA A 41 -9.07 0.33 -10.69
C ALA A 41 -8.77 -1.17 -10.69
N TRP A 42 -8.46 -1.75 -9.54
CA TRP A 42 -8.34 -3.19 -9.37
C TRP A 42 -9.64 -3.94 -9.67
N ASP A 43 -10.77 -3.37 -9.21
CA ASP A 43 -12.11 -3.90 -9.45
C ASP A 43 -12.56 -3.82 -10.93
N SER A 44 -11.85 -3.05 -11.78
CA SER A 44 -12.27 -2.84 -13.16
C SER A 44 -12.00 -4.01 -14.12
N ASP A 45 -11.19 -4.99 -13.72
CA ASP A 45 -10.88 -6.17 -14.52
C ASP A 45 -10.90 -7.43 -13.64
N ILE A 46 -11.90 -8.28 -13.89
CA ILE A 46 -12.19 -9.48 -13.11
C ILE A 46 -11.03 -10.49 -13.13
N TYR A 47 -10.20 -10.48 -14.17
CA TYR A 47 -9.08 -11.41 -14.28
C TYR A 47 -8.12 -11.28 -13.09
N TRP A 48 -7.91 -10.06 -12.58
CA TRP A 48 -7.02 -9.82 -11.45
C TRP A 48 -7.65 -10.11 -10.09
N GLN A 49 -8.98 -10.27 -10.06
CA GLN A 49 -9.75 -10.47 -8.84
C GLN A 49 -9.96 -11.94 -8.52
N ILE A 50 -9.79 -12.85 -9.47
CA ILE A 50 -10.04 -14.27 -9.21
C ILE A 50 -8.77 -14.95 -8.67
N ASP A 51 -8.88 -15.59 -7.51
CA ASP A 51 -7.84 -16.43 -6.92
C ASP A 51 -7.77 -17.83 -7.57
N GLU A 52 -6.79 -18.65 -7.19
CA GLU A 52 -6.63 -20.00 -7.76
C GLU A 52 -7.82 -20.94 -7.48
N SER A 53 -8.67 -20.59 -6.50
CA SER A 53 -9.89 -21.32 -6.15
C SER A 53 -11.15 -20.77 -6.83
N GLY A 54 -11.02 -19.74 -7.68
CA GLY A 54 -12.17 -19.13 -8.36
C GLY A 54 -12.89 -18.07 -7.52
N ASN A 55 -12.38 -17.69 -6.34
CA ASN A 55 -13.03 -16.71 -5.48
C ASN A 55 -12.56 -15.30 -5.81
N TYR A 56 -13.46 -14.34 -5.53
CA TYR A 56 -13.14 -12.92 -5.58
C TYR A 56 -12.13 -12.54 -4.48
N SER A 57 -11.06 -11.85 -4.86
CA SER A 57 -9.95 -11.41 -4.03
C SER A 57 -9.79 -9.89 -4.10
N GLN A 58 -9.82 -9.30 -2.91
CA GLN A 58 -9.70 -7.86 -2.68
C GLN A 58 -8.24 -7.43 -2.54
N ILE A 59 -7.96 -6.13 -2.67
CA ILE A 59 -6.65 -5.60 -2.29
C ILE A 59 -6.46 -5.73 -0.76
N PRO A 60 -5.38 -6.39 -0.30
CA PRO A 60 -5.07 -6.54 1.11
C PRO A 60 -4.33 -5.31 1.65
N LEU A 61 -5.05 -4.40 2.31
CA LEU A 61 -4.46 -3.20 2.91
C LEU A 61 -3.89 -3.51 4.30
N GLY A 62 -2.63 -3.12 4.52
CA GLY A 62 -1.92 -3.15 5.79
C GLY A 62 -2.08 -1.86 6.58
N ASP A 63 -1.00 -1.43 7.23
CA ASP A 63 -0.98 -0.26 8.11
C ASP A 63 -1.00 1.07 7.32
N ILE A 64 -1.77 2.05 7.78
CA ILE A 64 -1.78 3.46 7.33
C ILE A 64 -1.29 4.37 8.45
N SER A 65 -2.09 4.50 9.51
CA SER A 65 -1.75 5.20 10.75
C SER A 65 -2.77 4.89 11.85
N VAL A 66 -2.42 5.24 13.08
CA VAL A 66 -3.35 5.25 14.22
C VAL A 66 -4.30 6.44 14.15
N GLU A 67 -5.39 6.40 14.90
CA GLU A 67 -6.36 7.50 14.98
C GLU A 67 -5.69 8.82 15.39
N GLY A 68 -5.89 9.87 14.58
CA GLY A 68 -5.28 11.18 14.80
C GLY A 68 -3.77 11.27 14.54
N GLY A 69 -3.13 10.18 14.10
CA GLY A 69 -1.69 10.08 13.88
C GLY A 69 -0.88 9.84 15.16
N SER A 70 0.42 9.59 15.00
CA SER A 70 1.32 9.34 16.13
C SER A 70 2.11 10.59 16.55
N PRO A 71 2.37 10.81 17.85
CA PRO A 71 3.14 11.95 18.33
C PRO A 71 4.54 12.01 17.72
N PRO A 72 5.22 13.18 17.68
CA PRO A 72 6.53 13.37 17.05
C PRO A 72 7.57 12.34 17.49
N ARG A 73 8.50 11.95 16.60
CA ARG A 73 9.46 10.83 16.76
C ARG A 73 10.20 10.81 18.10
N TRP A 74 10.46 11.97 18.71
CA TRP A 74 11.11 12.12 20.02
C TRP A 74 10.22 11.80 21.24
N LYS A 75 8.92 11.51 21.04
CA LYS A 75 7.89 11.31 22.08
C LYS A 75 7.18 9.96 21.96
N VAL A 76 7.60 9.09 21.02
CA VAL A 76 6.98 7.79 20.80
C VAL A 76 7.74 6.70 21.59
N PRO A 77 7.07 5.99 22.53
CA PRO A 77 7.61 4.75 23.08
C PRO A 77 7.80 3.74 21.93
N ARG A 78 8.94 3.05 21.85
CA ARG A 78 9.26 2.06 20.79
C ARG A 78 8.33 0.83 20.84
N VAL A 79 7.06 0.99 20.55
CA VAL A 79 6.07 -0.09 20.52
C VAL A 79 5.66 -0.29 19.06
N GLY A 80 5.66 -1.55 18.63
CA GLY A 80 5.72 -2.04 17.25
C GLY A 80 4.88 -1.31 16.21
N GLY A 81 5.46 -1.21 15.01
CA GLY A 81 4.90 -0.55 13.82
C GLY A 81 6.01 0.15 13.03
N HIS A 82 5.84 0.30 11.72
CA HIS A 82 6.78 1.07 10.90
C HIS A 82 6.84 2.52 11.37
N VAL A 83 8.04 3.00 11.70
CA VAL A 83 8.30 4.33 12.29
C VAL A 83 7.76 5.48 11.41
N SER A 84 7.55 5.22 10.13
CA SER A 84 7.04 6.14 9.12
C SER A 84 5.53 6.41 9.18
N HIS A 85 4.69 5.45 9.62
CA HIS A 85 3.21 5.48 9.52
C HIS A 85 2.52 6.45 10.49
N ARG A 86 3.16 7.57 10.79
CA ARG A 86 2.74 8.49 11.87
C ARG A 86 1.77 9.57 11.39
N CYS A 87 1.84 9.94 10.12
CA CYS A 87 1.11 11.11 9.61
C CYS A 87 -0.02 10.77 8.64
N GLY A 88 -0.29 9.47 8.42
CA GLY A 88 -1.32 9.04 7.47
C GLY A 88 -0.98 9.34 6.01
N VAL A 89 0.32 9.45 5.69
CA VAL A 89 0.85 9.63 4.32
C VAL A 89 1.61 8.40 3.82
N ASP A 90 1.77 7.39 4.68
CA ASP A 90 2.34 6.10 4.37
C ASP A 90 1.23 5.03 4.42
N VAL A 91 1.36 3.98 3.61
CA VAL A 91 0.48 2.81 3.64
C VAL A 91 1.24 1.56 3.23
N ASP A 92 1.00 0.47 3.94
CA ASP A 92 1.44 -0.87 3.56
C ASP A 92 0.33 -1.54 2.76
N ILE A 93 0.66 -2.14 1.63
CA ILE A 93 -0.26 -2.97 0.85
C ILE A 93 0.40 -4.31 0.63
N TYR A 94 -0.19 -5.39 1.15
CA TYR A 94 0.38 -6.72 0.98
C TYR A 94 0.45 -7.10 -0.50
N VAL A 95 1.45 -7.90 -0.83
CA VAL A 95 1.51 -8.57 -2.14
C VAL A 95 0.30 -9.48 -2.33
N ILE A 96 -0.01 -9.81 -3.57
CA ILE A 96 -1.11 -10.72 -3.86
C ILE A 96 -0.63 -12.16 -3.67
N SER A 97 -1.36 -12.91 -2.85
CA SER A 97 -1.18 -14.35 -2.76
C SER A 97 -2.12 -15.07 -3.70
N LYS A 98 -1.70 -16.25 -4.11
CA LYS A 98 -2.43 -17.12 -5.04
C LYS A 98 -3.82 -17.49 -4.53
N ASP A 99 -3.92 -17.74 -3.24
CA ASP A 99 -5.16 -18.04 -2.49
C ASP A 99 -5.96 -16.80 -2.03
N GLY A 100 -5.59 -15.60 -2.47
CA GLY A 100 -6.26 -14.34 -2.08
C GLY A 100 -6.10 -13.95 -0.60
N THR A 101 -5.38 -14.73 0.20
CA THR A 101 -5.18 -14.50 1.63
C THR A 101 -3.69 -14.36 1.98
N PRO A 102 -3.08 -13.18 1.74
CA PRO A 102 -1.69 -12.97 2.12
C PRO A 102 -1.51 -13.13 3.62
N THR A 103 -0.42 -13.78 3.97
CA THR A 103 0.07 -13.98 5.33
C THR A 103 1.50 -13.46 5.43
N SER A 104 2.09 -13.48 6.62
CA SER A 104 3.53 -13.19 6.77
C SER A 104 4.44 -14.11 5.95
N LYS A 105 3.93 -15.26 5.49
CA LYS A 105 4.64 -16.22 4.62
C LYS A 105 4.40 -16.01 3.13
N SER A 106 3.51 -15.09 2.75
CA SER A 106 3.24 -14.73 1.36
C SER A 106 4.21 -13.65 0.91
N PHE A 107 5.43 -14.04 0.55
CA PHE A 107 6.51 -13.13 0.16
C PHE A 107 7.13 -13.52 -1.18
N TYR A 108 7.87 -12.60 -1.80
CA TYR A 108 8.56 -12.85 -3.08
C TYR A 108 9.42 -14.12 -3.03
N GLY A 109 9.18 -15.04 -3.98
CA GLY A 109 9.86 -16.35 -4.05
C GLY A 109 9.19 -17.48 -3.25
N SER A 110 8.14 -17.18 -2.45
CA SER A 110 7.32 -18.21 -1.82
C SER A 110 6.35 -18.87 -2.81
N THR A 111 5.96 -20.12 -2.55
CA THR A 111 5.03 -20.88 -3.42
C THR A 111 3.68 -20.19 -3.62
N ASN A 112 3.19 -19.50 -2.59
CA ASN A 112 1.88 -18.84 -2.56
C ASN A 112 1.93 -17.39 -3.10
N TYR A 113 3.08 -16.91 -3.58
CA TYR A 113 3.21 -15.57 -4.12
C TYR A 113 2.73 -15.51 -5.58
N ASP A 114 1.85 -14.56 -5.88
CA ASP A 114 1.37 -14.32 -7.24
C ASP A 114 2.10 -13.12 -7.86
N LEU A 115 3.17 -13.40 -8.61
CA LEU A 115 3.97 -12.37 -9.25
C LEU A 115 3.18 -11.57 -10.30
N ALA A 116 2.29 -12.22 -11.05
CA ALA A 116 1.56 -11.57 -12.14
C ALA A 116 0.55 -10.55 -11.58
N ARG A 117 -0.27 -10.97 -10.61
CA ARG A 117 -1.21 -10.06 -9.92
C ARG A 117 -0.48 -8.99 -9.11
N THR A 118 0.65 -9.32 -8.48
CA THR A 118 1.45 -8.33 -7.75
C THR A 118 2.09 -7.28 -8.67
N LYS A 119 2.56 -7.69 -9.86
CA LYS A 119 3.02 -6.75 -10.90
C LYS A 119 1.90 -5.80 -11.34
N GLU A 120 0.70 -6.33 -11.56
CA GLU A 120 -0.46 -5.50 -11.91
C GLU A 120 -0.83 -4.51 -10.81
N LEU A 121 -0.83 -4.96 -9.54
CA LEU A 121 -1.06 -4.09 -8.40
C LEU A 121 -0.04 -2.94 -8.35
N GLY A 122 1.25 -3.25 -8.48
CA GLY A 122 2.32 -2.26 -8.52
C GLY A 122 2.20 -1.30 -9.71
N ARG A 123 1.79 -1.79 -10.89
CA ARG A 123 1.50 -0.96 -12.06
C ARG A 123 0.38 0.04 -11.78
N LEU A 124 -0.70 -0.40 -11.14
CA LEU A 124 -1.83 0.45 -10.77
C LEU A 124 -1.44 1.49 -9.71
N ILE A 125 -0.65 1.11 -8.71
CA ILE A 125 -0.08 2.03 -7.70
C ILE A 125 0.63 3.19 -8.42
N LEU A 126 1.54 2.88 -9.34
CA LEU A 126 2.28 3.91 -10.10
C LEU A 126 1.35 4.75 -10.98
N LYS A 127 0.42 4.12 -11.70
CA LYS A 127 -0.50 4.82 -12.61
C LYS A 127 -1.43 5.81 -11.88
N ILE A 128 -1.92 5.43 -10.70
CA ILE A 128 -2.90 6.20 -9.93
C ILE A 128 -2.20 7.23 -9.06
N GLY A 129 -1.07 6.86 -8.47
CA GLY A 129 -0.29 7.75 -7.62
C GLY A 129 0.24 8.97 -8.35
N LYS A 130 0.58 8.84 -9.65
CA LYS A 130 1.06 9.95 -10.50
C LYS A 130 2.09 10.82 -9.75
N GLN A 131 2.07 12.13 -9.94
CA GLN A 131 2.94 13.09 -9.26
C GLN A 131 2.82 13.13 -7.73
N ASP A 132 1.89 12.40 -7.10
CA ASP A 132 1.74 12.37 -5.65
C ASP A 132 2.59 11.30 -4.97
N LEU A 133 3.14 10.33 -5.72
CA LEU A 133 4.08 9.37 -5.15
C LEU A 133 5.39 10.05 -4.80
N GLU A 134 5.85 9.80 -3.58
CA GLU A 134 7.18 10.18 -3.12
C GLU A 134 8.10 8.96 -3.14
N LYS A 135 7.60 7.82 -2.66
CA LYS A 135 8.41 6.61 -2.47
C LYS A 135 7.53 5.35 -2.48
N VAL A 136 8.06 4.28 -3.04
CA VAL A 136 7.54 2.92 -2.93
C VAL A 136 8.73 2.01 -2.61
N LEU A 137 8.76 1.45 -1.40
CA LEU A 137 9.71 0.41 -1.02
C LEU A 137 9.10 -0.96 -1.30
N ILE A 138 9.83 -1.81 -1.99
CA ILE A 138 9.42 -3.18 -2.29
C ILE A 138 10.66 -4.04 -2.57
N GLY A 139 10.60 -5.31 -2.21
CA GLY A 139 11.62 -6.30 -2.52
C GLY A 139 11.25 -7.22 -3.69
N GLY A 140 12.25 -7.93 -4.21
CA GLY A 140 12.09 -8.93 -5.26
C GLY A 140 12.50 -8.40 -6.64
N ASP A 141 13.63 -8.91 -7.14
CA ASP A 141 14.32 -8.37 -8.31
C ASP A 141 13.44 -8.26 -9.56
N ASP A 142 12.63 -9.29 -9.85
CA ASP A 142 11.77 -9.30 -11.04
C ASP A 142 10.60 -8.32 -10.93
N LEU A 143 10.10 -8.09 -9.71
CA LEU A 143 9.04 -7.11 -9.46
C LEU A 143 9.61 -5.70 -9.55
N VAL A 144 10.74 -5.44 -8.88
CA VAL A 144 11.43 -4.14 -8.89
C VAL A 144 11.82 -3.75 -10.32
N SER A 145 12.41 -4.67 -11.07
CA SER A 145 12.83 -4.41 -12.46
C SER A 145 11.64 -4.03 -13.34
N TYR A 146 10.54 -4.77 -13.22
CA TYR A 146 9.30 -4.45 -13.91
C TYR A 146 8.75 -3.06 -13.53
N LEU A 147 8.72 -2.74 -12.23
CA LEU A 147 8.17 -1.48 -11.75
C LEU A 147 9.02 -0.28 -12.15
N LYS A 148 10.35 -0.41 -12.21
CA LYS A 148 11.24 0.65 -12.73
C LYS A 148 11.00 0.93 -14.22
N THR A 149 10.65 -0.08 -15.02
CA THR A 149 10.19 0.15 -16.39
C THR A 149 8.89 0.95 -16.40
N LYS A 150 7.91 0.58 -15.58
CA LYS A 150 6.60 1.28 -15.50
C LYS A 150 6.70 2.69 -14.92
N GLU A 151 7.60 2.89 -13.97
CA GLU A 151 7.95 4.18 -13.41
C GLU A 151 8.35 5.16 -14.52
N THR A 152 9.26 4.73 -15.39
CA THR A 152 9.73 5.51 -16.56
C THR A 152 8.59 5.77 -17.55
N GLU A 153 7.79 4.75 -17.88
CA GLU A 153 6.64 4.89 -18.81
C GLU A 153 5.60 5.91 -18.31
N TYR A 154 5.41 6.02 -16.99
CA TYR A 154 4.45 6.94 -16.40
C TYR A 154 5.06 8.31 -16.01
N GLY A 155 6.32 8.56 -16.38
CA GLY A 155 6.99 9.84 -16.15
C GLY A 155 7.34 10.11 -14.69
N HIS A 156 7.41 9.08 -13.85
CA HIS A 156 7.98 9.17 -12.51
C HIS A 156 9.50 9.13 -12.58
N SER A 157 10.16 9.62 -11.54
CA SER A 157 11.61 9.54 -11.42
C SER A 157 12.01 9.24 -9.97
N ASN A 158 12.69 8.10 -9.78
CA ASN A 158 13.28 7.65 -8.53
C ASN A 158 12.29 7.49 -7.35
N VAL A 159 11.05 7.05 -7.62
CA VAL A 159 10.06 6.68 -6.61
C VAL A 159 10.15 5.21 -6.21
N ILE A 160 10.64 4.30 -7.07
CA ILE A 160 10.83 2.88 -6.71
C ILE A 160 12.19 2.68 -6.06
N GLU A 161 12.19 2.32 -4.77
CA GLU A 161 13.40 1.95 -4.03
C GLU A 161 13.39 0.45 -3.76
N HIS A 162 14.48 -0.22 -4.15
CA HIS A 162 14.63 -1.65 -3.89
C HIS A 162 15.05 -1.86 -2.44
N ASP A 163 14.23 -2.56 -1.67
CA ASP A 163 14.59 -3.05 -0.34
C ASP A 163 14.57 -4.59 -0.32
N PRO A 164 15.73 -5.26 -0.36
CA PRO A 164 15.81 -6.72 -0.31
C PRO A 164 15.57 -7.27 1.11
N GLY A 165 15.37 -6.41 2.11
CA GLY A 165 15.09 -6.80 3.48
C GLY A 165 13.82 -7.63 3.58
N ALA A 166 13.84 -8.65 4.44
CA ALA A 166 12.73 -9.60 4.61
C ALA A 166 11.37 -8.94 4.90
N MET A 167 11.38 -7.72 5.47
CA MET A 167 10.15 -6.98 5.77
C MET A 167 9.38 -6.57 4.50
N HIS A 168 10.05 -6.09 3.45
CA HIS A 168 9.39 -5.56 2.25
C HIS A 168 9.27 -6.59 1.11
N LEU A 169 9.48 -7.88 1.39
CA LEU A 169 9.22 -8.95 0.42
C LEU A 169 7.73 -9.35 0.35
N ASN A 170 6.93 -8.99 1.35
CA ASN A 170 5.51 -9.37 1.44
C ASN A 170 4.52 -8.20 1.33
N HIS A 171 4.99 -6.97 1.19
CA HIS A 171 4.14 -5.80 0.98
C HIS A 171 4.88 -4.66 0.30
N PHE A 172 4.14 -3.79 -0.35
CA PHE A 172 4.58 -2.46 -0.77
C PHE A 172 4.46 -1.50 0.41
N HIS A 173 5.55 -0.84 0.79
CA HIS A 173 5.49 0.36 1.62
C HIS A 173 5.37 1.56 0.69
N ILE A 174 4.26 2.29 0.73
CA ILE A 174 3.99 3.42 -0.18
C ILE A 174 3.93 4.71 0.62
N ARG A 175 4.63 5.74 0.14
CA ARG A 175 4.51 7.11 0.65
C ARG A 175 4.01 8.06 -0.42
N LEU A 176 3.00 8.85 -0.06
CA LEU A 176 2.56 10.01 -0.83
C LEU A 176 3.21 11.29 -0.30
N LYS A 177 3.43 12.26 -1.19
CA LYS A 177 3.92 13.59 -0.84
C LYS A 177 3.03 14.22 0.21
N ASN A 178 3.64 14.82 1.22
CA ASN A 178 2.92 15.58 2.23
C ASN A 178 2.35 16.88 1.63
N LYS A 179 1.03 16.92 1.44
CA LYS A 179 0.33 18.08 0.83
C LYS A 179 -0.10 19.14 1.86
N ASP A 180 -0.11 18.81 3.15
CA ASP A 180 -0.52 19.74 4.20
C ASP A 180 0.61 20.69 4.63
N GLY A 181 1.85 20.46 4.17
CA GLY A 181 3.02 21.18 4.66
C GLY A 181 3.28 20.96 6.16
N ASP A 182 2.70 19.89 6.72
CA ASP A 182 2.84 19.52 8.13
C ASP A 182 4.29 19.10 8.40
N LYS A 183 5.10 20.03 8.94
CA LYS A 183 6.52 19.82 9.27
C LYS A 183 6.75 18.85 10.43
N SER A 184 5.68 18.44 11.14
CA SER A 184 5.77 17.41 12.18
C SER A 184 5.71 15.99 11.61
N CYS A 185 5.36 15.92 10.33
CA CYS A 185 5.74 14.87 9.40
C CYS A 185 7.09 15.24 8.74
#